data_AF-X1PVI4-F1
#
_entry.id   AF-X1PVI4-F1
#
_cell.length_a   1.000
_cell.length_b   1.000
_cell.length_c   1.000
_cell.angle_alpha   90.00
_cell.angle_beta   90.00
_cell.angle_gamma   90.00
#
_symmetry.space_group_name_H-M   'P 1'
#
loop_
_entity.id
_entity.type
_entity.pdbx_description
1 polymer ?
#
loop_
_entity_poly.entity_id
_entity_poly.type
_entity_poly.pdbx_seq_one_letter_code
_entity_poly.pdbx_strand_id
1 'polypeptide(L)' 'MKEVYPKNTETPVSIPEWVTNYHNNFMLKERTKCFKTCSKCGGTKLISKFSLDRRNPDGRTNICKACRV' A
#
# COMPACT_ATOMS: atom_id res chain seq x y z
N MET A 1 -35.07 8.04 -10.62
CA MET A 1 -35.12 7.71 -9.18
C MET A 1 -33.72 7.26 -8.79
N LYS A 2 -33.04 7.96 -7.88
CA LYS A 2 -31.69 7.57 -7.45
C LYS A 2 -31.85 6.46 -6.41
N GLU A 3 -31.34 5.28 -6.70
CA GLU A 3 -31.28 4.19 -5.72
C GLU A 3 -30.39 4.63 -4.57
N VAL A 4 -31.03 4.94 -3.43
CA VAL A 4 -30.35 5.26 -2.19
C VAL A 4 -30.01 3.92 -1.54
N TYR A 5 -28.74 3.52 -1.63
CA TYR A 5 -28.24 2.37 -0.89
C TYR A 5 -28.48 2.59 0.61
N PRO A 6 -29.02 1.60 1.34
CA PRO A 6 -29.33 1.77 2.75
C PRO A 6 -28.04 2.00 3.55
N LYS A 7 -28.04 3.04 4.37
CA LYS A 7 -26.97 3.33 5.32
C LYS A 7 -26.95 2.18 6.34
N ASN A 8 -25.90 1.36 6.25
CA ASN A 8 -25.37 0.44 7.24
C ASN A 8 -25.88 0.72 8.67
N THR A 9 -26.91 -0.03 9.06
CA THR A 9 -27.37 -0.13 10.44
C THR A 9 -26.34 -0.89 11.27
N GLU A 10 -25.88 -0.23 12.33
CA GLU A 10 -24.93 -0.72 13.31
C GLU A 10 -25.44 -2.03 13.95
N THR A 11 -24.92 -3.16 13.50
CA THR A 11 -24.88 -4.41 14.27
C THR A 11 -23.42 -4.84 14.29
N PRO A 12 -22.82 -5.12 15.46
CA PRO A 12 -21.45 -5.61 15.53
C PRO A 12 -21.46 -7.07 15.10
N VAL A 13 -21.58 -7.29 13.79
CA VAL A 13 -21.40 -8.62 13.21
C VAL A 13 -19.94 -8.96 13.44
N SER A 14 -19.70 -9.93 14.31
CA SER A 14 -18.38 -10.50 14.57
C SER A 14 -17.84 -11.03 13.24
N ILE A 15 -17.00 -10.22 12.59
CA ILE A 15 -16.35 -10.56 11.33
C ILE A 15 -15.60 -11.88 11.55
N PRO A 16 -15.91 -12.96 10.82
CA PRO A 16 -15.21 -14.23 10.97
C PRO A 16 -13.70 -14.03 10.81
N GLU A 17 -12.90 -14.74 11.62
CA GLU A 17 -11.44 -14.59 11.64
C GLU A 17 -10.79 -14.75 10.25
N TRP A 18 -11.37 -15.59 9.38
CA TRP A 18 -10.88 -15.77 8.01
C TRP A 18 -11.05 -14.51 7.13
N VAL A 19 -12.06 -13.67 7.42
CA VAL A 19 -12.31 -12.39 6.72
C VAL A 19 -11.37 -11.30 7.22
N THR A 20 -11.05 -11.25 8.52
CA THR A 20 -10.06 -10.30 9.07
C THR A 20 -8.64 -10.61 8.59
N ASN A 21 -8.35 -11.89 8.31
CA ASN A 21 -7.10 -12.33 7.71
C ASN A 21 -6.94 -11.85 6.24
N TYR A 22 -8.03 -11.84 5.46
CA TYR A 22 -8.01 -11.36 4.07
C TYR A 22 -7.62 -9.87 3.95
N HIS A 23 -8.16 -9.00 4.81
CA HIS A 23 -7.88 -7.57 4.76
C HIS A 23 -6.41 -7.25 5.07
N ASN A 24 -5.84 -7.92 6.08
CA ASN A 24 -4.43 -7.77 6.45
C ASN A 24 -3.49 -8.35 5.39
N ASN A 25 -3.82 -9.53 4.85
CA ASN A 25 -3.02 -10.13 3.79
C ASN A 25 -3.08 -9.31 2.49
N PHE A 26 -4.26 -8.88 2.05
CA PHE A 26 -4.44 -8.10 0.82
C PHE A 26 -3.71 -6.74 0.89
N MET A 27 -3.88 -6.00 1.99
CA MET A 27 -3.28 -4.67 2.15
C MET A 27 -1.75 -4.70 2.25
N LEU A 28 -1.16 -5.76 2.83
CA LEU A 28 0.28 -5.91 2.95
C LEU A 28 0.92 -6.53 1.70
N LYS A 29 0.34 -7.58 1.10
CA LYS A 29 0.92 -8.26 -0.08
C LYS A 29 0.83 -7.42 -1.35
N GLU A 30 -0.25 -6.70 -1.58
CA GLU A 30 -0.50 -6.00 -2.85
C GLU A 30 0.24 -4.66 -2.92
N ARG A 31 0.23 -3.86 -1.84
CA ARG A 31 0.92 -2.55 -1.80
C ARG A 31 2.45 -2.68 -1.89
N THR A 32 3.00 -3.84 -1.52
CA THR A 32 4.43 -4.12 -1.71
C THR A 32 4.81 -4.49 -3.14
N LYS A 33 3.86 -4.76 -4.05
CA LYS A 33 4.15 -5.12 -5.46
C LYS A 33 4.47 -3.92 -6.35
N CYS A 34 4.27 -2.69 -5.91
CA CYS A 34 4.62 -1.52 -6.73
C CYS A 34 6.14 -1.45 -6.93
N PHE A 35 6.57 -1.30 -8.18
CA PHE A 35 7.97 -1.12 -8.54
C PHE A 35 8.26 0.36 -8.80
N LYS A 36 9.48 0.79 -8.47
CA LYS A 36 10.02 2.12 -8.73
C LYS A 36 11.45 2.00 -9.24
N THR A 37 11.81 2.84 -10.20
CA THR A 37 13.16 2.92 -10.76
C THR A 37 14.04 3.82 -9.91
N CYS A 38 15.22 3.35 -9.54
CA CYS A 38 16.18 4.15 -8.80
C CYS A 38 16.90 5.14 -9.72
N SER A 39 16.92 6.42 -9.33
CA SER A 39 17.61 7.46 -10.11
C SER A 39 19.15 7.37 -10.07
N LYS A 40 19.75 6.70 -9.07
CA LYS A 40 21.22 6.54 -8.95
C LYS A 40 21.75 5.35 -9.75
N CYS A 41 21.10 4.18 -9.67
CA CYS A 41 21.58 2.95 -10.32
C CYS A 41 20.74 2.49 -11.53
N GLY A 42 19.65 3.18 -11.85
CA GLY A 42 18.74 2.81 -12.95
C GLY A 42 17.92 1.54 -12.72
N GLY A 43 18.14 0.81 -11.62
CA GLY A 43 17.46 -0.45 -11.36
C GLY A 43 16.01 -0.28 -10.91
N THR A 44 15.10 -1.04 -11.52
CA THR A 44 13.71 -1.21 -11.09
C THR A 44 13.67 -2.09 -9.83
N LYS A 45 13.13 -1.57 -8.74
CA LYS A 45 13.07 -2.26 -7.43
C LYS A 45 11.69 -2.06 -6.79
N LEU A 46 11.34 -2.92 -5.85
CA LEU A 46 10.11 -2.75 -5.07
C LEU A 46 10.13 -1.41 -4.33
N ILE A 47 8.97 -0.76 -4.22
CA ILE A 47 8.80 0.52 -3.52
C ILE A 47 9.24 0.44 -2.05
N SER A 48 9.18 -0.75 -1.45
CA SER A 48 9.68 -1.05 -0.09
C SER A 48 11.19 -0.89 0.06
N LYS A 49 11.94 -0.97 -1.05
CA LYS A 49 13.39 -0.71 -1.12
C LYS A 49 13.74 0.77 -1.20
N PHE A 50 12.75 1.66 -1.19
CA PHE A 50 12.92 3.10 -1.12
C PHE A 50 12.48 3.59 0.26
N SER A 51 13.23 4.55 0.83
CA SER A 51 12.90 5.13 2.12
C SER A 51 11.71 6.08 1.99
N LEU A 52 11.02 6.35 3.11
CA LEU A 52 9.93 7.32 3.14
C LEU A 52 10.49 8.73 2.99
N ASP A 53 9.86 9.54 2.15
CA ASP A 53 10.15 10.96 2.00
C ASP A 53 8.88 11.68 1.54
N ARG A 54 8.24 12.37 2.49
CA ARG A 54 6.94 13.05 2.30
C ARG A 54 7.02 14.26 1.36
N ARG A 55 8.23 14.69 0.99
CA ARG A 55 8.44 15.76 0.02
C ARG A 55 8.19 15.30 -1.42
N ASN A 56 8.23 13.99 -1.68
CA ASN A 56 7.96 13.44 -3.00
C ASN A 56 6.46 13.10 -3.15
N PRO A 57 5.87 13.25 -4.35
CA PRO A 57 4.45 12.95 -4.60
C PRO A 57 4.04 11.52 -4.25
N ASP A 58 4.94 10.56 -4.38
CA ASP A 58 4.72 9.15 -4.05
C ASP A 58 5.10 8.79 -2.59
N GLY A 59 5.51 9.79 -1.81
CA GLY A 59 5.93 9.63 -0.41
C GLY A 59 7.22 8.83 -0.23
N ARG A 60 7.99 8.60 -1.30
CA ARG A 60 9.19 7.73 -1.29
C ARG A 60 10.36 8.41 -1.98
N THR A 61 11.56 8.04 -1.57
CA THR A 61 12.79 8.60 -2.15
C THR A 61 12.99 8.15 -3.59
N ASN A 62 13.68 8.94 -4.41
CA ASN A 62 14.03 8.54 -5.79
C ASN A 62 15.25 7.61 -5.83
N ILE A 63 16.01 7.58 -4.74
CA ILE A 63 17.19 6.73 -4.56
C ILE A 63 16.82 5.54 -3.69
N CYS A 64 17.18 4.33 -4.12
CA CYS A 64 16.94 3.11 -3.34
C CYS A 64 17.88 3.04 -2.12
N LYS A 65 17.49 2.28 -1.11
CA LYS A 65 18.27 2.11 0.14
C LYS A 65 19.70 1.62 -0.12
N ALA A 66 19.88 0.70 -1.06
CA ALA A 66 21.21 0.21 -1.44
C ALA A 66 22.12 1.30 -2.04
N CYS A 67 21.53 2.33 -2.63
CA CYS A 67 22.24 3.44 -3.25
C CYS A 67 22.45 4.63 -2.31
N ARG A 68 21.90 4.59 -1.09
CA ARG A 68 22.07 5.62 -0.06
C ARG A 68 23.30 5.40 0.83
N VAL A 69 24.01 4.30 0.62
CA VAL A 69 25.35 4.08 1.17
C VAL A 69 26.34 5.03 0.49
#